data_AF-A0A849HJK5-F1
#
_entry.id   AF-A0A849HJK5-F1
#
_cell.length_a   1.000
_cell.length_b   1.000
_cell.length_c   1.000
_cell.angle_alpha   90.00
_cell.angle_beta   90.00
_cell.angle_gamma   90.00
#
_symmetry.space_group_name_H-M   'P 1'
#
loop_
_entity.id
_entity.type
_entity.pdbx_description
1 polymer ?
#
loop_
_entity_poly.entity_id
_entity_poly.type
_entity_poly.pdbx_seq_one_letter_code
_entity_poly.pdbx_strand_id
1 'polypeptide(L)'
;MEINGLPAHPLLVHLVVVLLPLTALAAILVSLWPAAQRKLTFLVPLGAVIGAIAVPVTTRAGESLAEKLGNPPFISQHEEYGEKVLPWAVALAVTTTAQWLYLRRGGSKAVRILLSLAVIASAAGTALYVFLTGDSGARAVWESK
;
A
#
# COMPACT_ATOMS: atom_id res chain seq x y z
N MET A 1 5.25 -2.80 -20.17
CA MET A 1 4.00 -3.59 -20.16
C MET A 1 2.90 -2.74 -20.75
N GLU A 2 2.06 -3.30 -21.61
CA GLU A 2 0.93 -2.61 -22.23
C GLU A 2 -0.36 -3.43 -22.10
N ILE A 3 -1.50 -2.74 -22.05
CA ILE A 3 -2.83 -3.33 -22.10
C ILE A 3 -3.59 -2.57 -23.18
N ASN A 4 -4.08 -3.28 -24.21
CA ASN A 4 -4.78 -2.68 -25.35
C ASN A 4 -4.00 -1.53 -26.02
N GLY A 5 -2.67 -1.64 -26.11
CA GLY A 5 -1.79 -0.63 -26.73
C GLY A 5 -1.50 0.61 -25.87
N LEU A 6 -1.99 0.65 -24.61
CA LEU A 6 -1.71 1.72 -23.67
C LEU A 6 -0.75 1.25 -22.57
N PRO A 7 0.08 2.14 -21.98
CA PRO A 7 0.91 1.81 -20.82
C PRO A 7 0.07 1.20 -19.70
N ALA A 8 0.49 0.04 -19.19
CA ALA A 8 -0.25 -0.64 -18.14
C ALA A 8 -0.19 0.07 -16.78
N HIS A 9 0.86 0.87 -16.54
CA HIS A 9 1.11 1.50 -15.24
C HIS A 9 -0.04 2.42 -14.77
N PRO A 10 -0.55 3.39 -15.57
CA PRO A 10 -1.72 4.17 -15.20
C PRO A 10 -2.97 3.33 -14.87
N LEU A 11 -3.17 2.17 -15.48
CA LEU A 11 -4.33 1.32 -15.17
C LEU A 11 -4.13 0.60 -13.83
N LEU A 12 -2.95 0.03 -13.62
CA LEU A 12 -2.61 -0.72 -12.42
C LEU A 12 -2.47 0.17 -11.18
N VAL A 13 -1.98 1.39 -11.34
CA VAL A 13 -1.79 2.32 -10.22
C VAL A 13 -3.11 2.69 -9.56
N HIS A 14 -4.23 2.77 -10.28
CA HIS A 14 -5.57 3.00 -9.69
C HIS A 14 -5.94 1.96 -8.64
N LEU A 15 -5.58 0.69 -8.87
CA LEU A 15 -5.76 -0.36 -7.88
C LEU A 15 -4.96 -0.05 -6.62
N VAL A 16 -3.67 0.27 -6.76
CA VAL A 16 -2.76 0.50 -5.62
C VAL A 16 -3.14 1.75 -4.82
N VAL A 17 -3.37 2.88 -5.50
CA VAL A 17 -3.63 4.18 -4.85
C VAL A 17 -5.02 4.27 -4.23
N VAL A 18 -5.95 3.40 -4.60
CA VAL A 18 -7.27 3.31 -3.94
C VAL A 18 -7.23 2.23 -2.85
N LEU A 19 -6.77 1.02 -3.17
CA LEU A 19 -6.85 -0.12 -2.26
C LEU A 19 -5.98 0.07 -1.02
N LEU A 20 -4.71 0.50 -1.17
CA LEU A 20 -3.80 0.60 -0.02
C LEU A 20 -4.22 1.69 0.97
N PRO A 21 -4.59 2.92 0.55
CA PRO A 21 -5.08 3.93 1.50
C PRO A 21 -6.38 3.52 2.20
N LEU A 22 -7.34 2.92 1.47
CA LEU A 22 -8.56 2.41 2.08
C LEU A 22 -8.27 1.29 3.08
N THR A 23 -7.36 0.38 2.74
CA THR A 23 -6.93 -0.71 3.63
C THR A 23 -6.22 -0.17 4.86
N ALA A 24 -5.33 0.82 4.71
CA ALA A 24 -4.62 1.47 5.82
C ALA A 24 -5.61 2.15 6.78
N LEU A 25 -6.57 2.91 6.26
CA LEU A 25 -7.63 3.53 7.06
C LEU A 25 -8.46 2.47 7.79
N ALA A 26 -8.90 1.43 7.08
CA ALA A 26 -9.64 0.32 7.69
C ALA A 26 -8.84 -0.38 8.78
N ALA A 27 -7.54 -0.61 8.59
CA ALA A 27 -6.64 -1.24 9.55
C ALA A 27 -6.49 -0.41 10.84
N ILE A 28 -6.41 0.92 10.72
CA ILE A 28 -6.39 1.83 11.87
C ILE A 28 -7.72 1.76 12.62
N LEU A 29 -8.85 1.91 11.92
CA LEU A 29 -10.19 1.85 12.54
C LEU A 29 -10.45 0.53 13.28
N VAL A 30 -10.07 -0.58 12.64
CA VAL A 30 -10.18 -1.94 13.18
C VAL A 30 -9.27 -2.11 14.41
N SER A 31 -8.08 -1.51 14.43
CA SER A 31 -7.17 -1.55 15.59
C SER A 31 -7.65 -0.71 16.77
N LEU A 32 -8.33 0.40 16.52
CA LEU A 32 -8.90 1.27 17.56
C LEU A 32 -10.24 0.77 18.09
N TRP A 33 -10.99 -0.01 17.30
CA TRP A 33 -12.30 -0.53 17.66
C TRP A 33 -12.36 -2.07 17.62
N PRO A 34 -11.88 -2.77 18.68
CA PRO A 34 -11.82 -4.24 18.74
C PRO A 34 -13.17 -4.94 18.48
N ALA A 35 -14.28 -4.31 18.85
CA ALA A 35 -15.62 -4.85 18.60
C ALA A 35 -15.95 -4.93 17.09
N ALA A 36 -15.46 -3.98 16.29
CA ALA A 36 -15.60 -3.98 14.83
C ALA A 36 -14.72 -5.07 14.17
N GLN A 37 -13.58 -5.46 14.78
CA GLN A 37 -12.71 -6.53 14.26
C GLN A 37 -13.44 -7.87 14.13
N ARG A 38 -14.43 -8.14 14.98
CA ARG A 38 -15.22 -9.38 14.90
C ARG A 38 -16.10 -9.44 13.64
N LYS A 39 -16.46 -8.28 13.06
CA LYS A 39 -17.33 -8.14 11.88
C LYS A 39 -16.61 -7.80 10.57
N LEU A 40 -15.43 -7.16 10.63
CA LEU A 40 -14.56 -6.87 9.46
C LEU A 40 -13.49 -7.95 9.18
N THR A 41 -13.71 -9.09 9.84
CA THR A 41 -13.21 -10.48 9.89
C THR A 41 -12.28 -11.08 8.83
N PHE A 42 -11.83 -10.42 7.77
CA PHE A 42 -10.70 -10.89 6.92
C PHE A 42 -10.38 -9.88 5.79
N LEU A 43 -11.27 -8.91 5.54
CA LEU A 43 -11.14 -8.00 4.41
C LEU A 43 -9.90 -7.10 4.51
N VAL A 44 -9.54 -6.67 5.72
CA VAL A 44 -8.33 -5.85 5.94
C VAL A 44 -7.05 -6.60 5.56
N PRO A 45 -6.74 -7.79 6.15
CA PRO A 45 -5.55 -8.53 5.74
C PRO A 45 -5.61 -8.98 4.28
N LEU A 46 -6.79 -9.32 3.75
CA LEU A 46 -6.94 -9.64 2.33
C LEU A 46 -6.56 -8.44 1.43
N GLY A 47 -7.11 -7.25 1.71
CA GLY A 47 -6.80 -6.02 0.97
C GLY A 47 -5.31 -5.67 1.05
N ALA A 48 -4.69 -5.86 2.22
CA ALA A 48 -3.27 -5.62 2.42
C ALA A 48 -2.39 -6.60 1.63
N VAL A 49 -2.76 -7.88 1.58
CA VAL A 49 -2.06 -8.91 0.77
C VAL A 49 -2.22 -8.64 -0.72
N ILE A 50 -3.44 -8.34 -1.18
CA ILE A 50 -3.68 -7.98 -2.59
C ILE A 50 -2.87 -6.74 -2.95
N GLY A 51 -2.87 -5.71 -2.10
CA GLY A 51 -2.08 -4.50 -2.30
C GLY A 51 -0.58 -4.80 -2.37
N ALA A 52 -0.03 -5.58 -1.43
CA ALA A 52 1.38 -5.97 -1.42
C ALA A 52 1.80 -6.75 -2.68
N ILE A 53 0.90 -7.57 -3.25
CA ILE A 53 1.12 -8.27 -4.52
C ILE A 53 0.98 -7.33 -5.72
N ALA A 54 0.05 -6.38 -5.67
CA ALA A 54 -0.20 -5.44 -6.75
C ALA A 54 0.94 -4.42 -6.94
N VAL A 55 1.61 -4.02 -5.86
CA VAL A 55 2.75 -3.06 -5.90
C VAL A 55 3.84 -3.50 -6.89
N PRO A 56 4.49 -4.68 -6.78
CA PRO A 56 5.57 -5.07 -7.70
C PRO A 56 5.09 -5.30 -9.14
N VAL A 57 3.80 -5.59 -9.35
CA VAL A 57 3.23 -5.66 -10.71
C VAL A 57 3.12 -4.25 -11.30
N THR A 58 2.69 -3.28 -10.49
CA THR A 58 2.54 -1.87 -10.88
C THR A 58 3.90 -1.19 -11.08
N THR A 59 4.88 -1.47 -10.23
CA THR A 59 6.26 -0.96 -10.34
C THR A 59 6.90 -1.42 -11.64
N ARG A 60 6.84 -2.72 -11.96
CA ARG A 60 7.37 -3.25 -13.24
C ARG A 60 6.69 -2.67 -14.48
N ALA A 61 5.39 -2.37 -14.37
CA ALA A 61 4.70 -1.66 -15.44
C ALA A 61 5.21 -0.21 -15.60
N GLY A 62 5.57 0.45 -14.49
CA GLY A 62 6.14 1.80 -14.43
C GLY A 62 7.55 1.86 -14.98
N GLU A 63 8.42 0.95 -14.56
CA GLU A 63 9.80 0.80 -15.08
C GLU A 63 9.78 0.64 -16.61
N SER A 64 8.91 -0.22 -17.13
CA SER A 64 8.79 -0.40 -18.58
C SER A 64 8.24 0.83 -19.32
N LEU A 65 7.50 1.72 -18.64
CA LEU A 65 7.10 3.01 -19.19
C LEU A 65 8.27 4.00 -19.14
N ALA A 66 9.00 4.07 -18.03
CA ALA A 66 10.19 4.90 -17.87
C ALA A 66 11.25 4.59 -18.95
N GLU A 67 11.52 3.31 -19.20
CA GLU A 67 12.45 2.86 -20.25
C GLU A 67 12.04 3.37 -21.64
N LYS A 68 10.75 3.32 -21.98
CA LYS A 68 10.22 3.83 -23.25
C LYS A 68 10.35 5.34 -23.40
N LEU A 69 10.33 6.06 -22.28
CA LEU A 69 10.52 7.50 -22.23
C LEU A 69 11.99 7.90 -22.12
N GLY A 70 12.92 6.94 -22.10
CA GLY A 70 14.35 7.19 -21.98
C GLY A 70 14.82 7.53 -20.56
N ASN A 71 14.11 7.06 -19.54
CA ASN A 71 14.42 7.25 -18.11
C ASN A 71 14.67 8.73 -17.74
N PRO A 72 13.66 9.60 -17.92
CA PRO A 72 13.83 11.03 -17.71
C PRO A 72 14.18 11.37 -16.25
N PRO A 73 15.08 12.32 -15.96
CA PRO A 73 15.50 12.60 -14.57
C PRO A 73 14.37 13.04 -13.63
N PHE A 74 13.31 13.65 -14.16
CA PHE A 74 12.21 14.20 -13.37
C PHE A 74 11.30 13.15 -12.71
N ILE A 75 11.38 11.87 -13.10
CA ILE A 75 10.61 10.78 -12.46
C ILE A 75 11.38 10.08 -11.32
N SER A 76 12.67 10.39 -11.14
CA SER A 76 13.54 9.70 -10.16
C SER A 76 12.98 9.72 -8.73
N GLN A 77 12.38 10.84 -8.32
CA GLN A 77 11.75 10.96 -7.00
C GLN A 77 10.48 10.09 -6.89
N HIS A 78 9.68 9.99 -7.95
CA HIS A 78 8.51 9.11 -7.98
C HIS A 78 8.92 7.64 -7.90
N GLU A 79 9.97 7.25 -8.61
CA GLU A 79 10.55 5.90 -8.54
C GLU A 79 11.06 5.58 -7.13
N GLU A 80 11.85 6.48 -6.53
CA GLU A 80 12.41 6.29 -5.19
C GLU A 80 11.31 6.11 -4.13
N TYR A 81 10.26 6.94 -4.16
CA TYR A 81 9.13 6.79 -3.24
C TYR A 81 8.32 5.52 -3.55
N GLY A 82 8.13 5.19 -4.82
CA GLY A 82 7.44 4.00 -5.28
C GLY A 82 8.07 2.71 -4.75
N GLU A 83 9.40 2.62 -4.72
CA GLU A 83 10.13 1.49 -4.14
C GLU A 83 9.85 1.31 -2.65
N LYS A 84 9.63 2.39 -1.91
CA LYS A 84 9.32 2.32 -0.47
C LYS A 84 7.91 1.84 -0.19
N VAL A 85 6.98 1.89 -1.15
CA VAL A 85 5.59 1.42 -0.94
C VAL A 85 5.56 -0.07 -0.61
N LEU A 86 6.37 -0.90 -1.26
CA LEU A 86 6.37 -2.35 -1.09
C LEU A 86 6.69 -2.81 0.35
N PRO A 87 7.82 -2.42 0.98
CA PRO A 87 8.12 -2.86 2.34
C PRO A 87 7.04 -2.44 3.35
N TRP A 88 6.44 -1.25 3.19
CA TRP A 88 5.33 -0.82 4.04
C TRP A 88 4.05 -1.62 3.80
N ALA A 89 3.70 -1.90 2.54
CA ALA A 89 2.56 -2.75 2.20
C ALA A 89 2.71 -4.18 2.73
N VAL A 90 3.93 -4.75 2.66
CA VAL A 90 4.25 -6.06 3.25
C VAL A 90 4.12 -6.01 4.78
N ALA A 91 4.66 -4.97 5.43
CA ALA A 91 4.51 -4.79 6.87
C ALA A 91 3.03 -4.69 7.28
N LEU A 92 2.22 -3.98 6.51
CA LEU A 92 0.77 -3.88 6.73
C LEU A 92 0.09 -5.25 6.56
N ALA A 93 0.43 -6.01 5.52
CA ALA A 93 -0.12 -7.34 5.30
C ALA A 93 0.23 -8.32 6.44
N VAL A 94 1.49 -8.34 6.87
CA VAL A 94 1.95 -9.20 7.96
C VAL A 94 1.29 -8.83 9.29
N THR A 95 1.32 -7.55 9.66
CA THR A 95 0.81 -7.09 10.96
C THR A 95 -0.71 -7.25 11.07
N THR A 96 -1.46 -6.92 10.02
CA THR A 96 -2.93 -7.10 10.01
C THR A 96 -3.33 -8.57 10.02
N THR A 97 -2.59 -9.43 9.30
CA THR A 97 -2.81 -10.89 9.33
C THR A 97 -2.51 -11.46 10.71
N ALA A 98 -1.39 -11.05 11.34
CA ALA A 98 -1.03 -11.47 12.68
C ALA A 98 -2.07 -11.03 13.71
N GLN A 99 -2.51 -9.77 13.65
CA GLN A 99 -3.58 -9.24 14.52
C GLN A 99 -4.86 -10.05 14.36
N TRP A 100 -5.28 -10.31 13.13
CA TRP A 100 -6.48 -11.08 12.82
C TRP A 100 -6.44 -12.51 13.37
N LEU A 101 -5.35 -13.23 13.15
CA LEU A 101 -5.15 -14.59 13.67
C LEU A 101 -5.09 -14.61 15.20
N TYR A 102 -4.42 -13.64 15.81
CA TYR A 102 -4.25 -13.56 17.26
C TYR A 102 -5.56 -13.31 18.00
N LEU A 103 -6.42 -12.44 17.46
CA LEU A 103 -7.72 -12.13 18.06
C LEU A 103 -8.66 -13.34 18.10
N ARG A 104 -8.57 -14.23 17.10
CA ARG A 104 -9.36 -15.48 17.05
C ARG A 104 -8.97 -16.46 18.16
N ARG A 105 -7.73 -16.42 18.64
CA ARG A 105 -7.20 -17.35 19.66
C ARG A 105 -7.36 -16.87 21.10
N GLY A 106 -7.78 -15.62 21.33
CA GLY A 106 -8.08 -15.13 22.68
C GLY A 106 -6.84 -14.89 23.56
N GLY A 107 -5.81 -14.19 23.06
CA GLY A 107 -4.57 -13.94 23.80
C GLY A 107 -4.53 -12.71 24.72
N SER A 108 -3.35 -12.41 25.28
CA SER A 108 -3.10 -11.40 26.32
C SER A 108 -3.33 -9.96 25.84
N LYS A 109 -3.69 -9.07 26.77
CA LYS A 109 -3.92 -7.64 26.48
C LYS A 109 -2.67 -6.92 25.97
N ALA A 110 -1.50 -7.25 26.53
CA ALA A 110 -0.22 -6.64 26.13
C ALA A 110 0.11 -6.89 24.65
N VAL A 111 -0.01 -8.15 24.19
CA VAL A 111 0.26 -8.50 22.79
C VAL A 111 -0.73 -7.84 21.84
N ARG A 112 -2.00 -7.69 22.23
CA ARG A 112 -3.00 -6.96 21.43
C ARG A 112 -2.62 -5.49 21.23
N ILE A 113 -2.12 -4.83 22.28
CA ILE A 113 -1.66 -3.44 22.20
C ILE A 113 -0.46 -3.34 21.26
N LEU A 114 0.54 -4.20 21.42
CA LEU A 114 1.73 -4.21 20.55
C LEU A 114 1.37 -4.44 19.08
N LEU A 115 0.50 -5.40 18.79
CA LEU A 115 0.03 -5.66 17.42
C LEU A 115 -0.75 -4.45 16.85
N SER A 116 -1.57 -3.80 17.67
CA SER A 116 -2.32 -2.61 17.23
C SER A 116 -1.38 -1.45 16.89
N LEU A 117 -0.35 -1.22 17.70
CA LEU A 117 0.68 -0.21 17.40
C LEU A 117 1.45 -0.55 16.12
N ALA A 118 1.82 -1.82 15.92
CA ALA A 118 2.51 -2.26 14.71
C ALA A 118 1.64 -2.08 13.45
N VAL A 119 0.35 -2.42 13.53
CA VAL A 119 -0.61 -2.18 12.45
C VAL A 119 -0.72 -0.69 12.14
N ILE A 120 -0.90 0.16 13.17
CA ILE A 120 -1.02 1.62 12.97
C ILE A 120 0.24 2.20 12.33
N ALA A 121 1.43 1.80 12.80
CA ALA A 121 2.70 2.26 12.22
C ALA A 121 2.85 1.85 10.75
N SER A 122 2.57 0.59 10.42
CA SER A 122 2.65 0.10 9.05
C SER A 122 1.59 0.73 8.12
N ALA A 123 0.39 0.99 8.63
CA ALA A 123 -0.68 1.67 7.92
C ALA A 123 -0.31 3.14 7.63
N ALA A 124 0.23 3.85 8.62
CA ALA A 124 0.71 5.22 8.45
C ALA A 124 1.85 5.30 7.42
N GLY A 125 2.84 4.40 7.51
CA GLY A 125 3.92 4.32 6.52
C GLY A 125 3.41 4.02 5.11
N THR A 126 2.46 3.08 4.97
CA THR A 126 1.82 2.76 3.68
C THR A 126 1.12 3.98 3.10
N ALA A 127 0.26 4.65 3.89
CA ALA A 127 -0.48 5.83 3.43
C ALA A 127 0.46 6.98 3.06
N LEU A 128 1.51 7.22 3.87
CA LEU A 128 2.50 8.26 3.61
C LEU A 128 3.23 8.04 2.30
N TYR A 129 3.79 6.84 2.07
CA TYR A 129 4.56 6.60 0.85
C TYR A 129 3.68 6.51 -0.40
N VAL A 130 2.44 6.02 -0.29
CA VAL A 130 1.47 6.11 -1.41
C VAL A 130 1.18 7.57 -1.75
N PHE A 131 0.99 8.44 -0.74
CA PHE A 131 0.79 9.86 -0.94
C PHE A 131 2.02 10.54 -1.58
N LEU A 132 3.22 10.33 -1.04
CA LEU A 132 4.46 10.91 -1.57
C LEU A 132 4.73 10.46 -3.01
N THR A 133 4.51 9.18 -3.31
CA THR A 133 4.61 8.63 -4.67
C THR A 133 3.60 9.29 -5.61
N GLY A 134 2.36 9.48 -5.15
CA GLY A 134 1.31 10.15 -5.92
C GLY A 134 1.59 11.63 -6.18
N ASP A 135 2.02 12.38 -5.15
CA ASP A 135 2.37 13.80 -5.26
C ASP A 135 3.54 14.03 -6.21
N SER A 136 4.64 13.31 -6.02
CA SER A 136 5.80 13.37 -6.92
C SER A 136 5.46 12.96 -8.36
N GLY A 137 4.59 11.96 -8.54
CA GLY A 137 4.08 11.57 -9.86
C GLY A 137 3.23 12.66 -10.52
N ALA A 138 2.39 13.35 -9.74
CA ALA A 138 1.62 14.49 -10.24
C ALA A 138 2.55 15.65 -10.64
N ARG A 139 3.54 15.99 -9.81
CA ARG A 139 4.55 17.02 -10.12
C ARG A 139 5.33 16.69 -11.40
N ALA A 140 5.74 15.43 -11.57
CA ALA A 140 6.43 14.97 -12.77
C ALA A 140 5.62 15.20 -14.06
N VAL A 141 4.29 15.13 -13.99
CA VAL A 141 3.41 15.36 -15.15
C VAL A 141 3.06 16.84 -15.34
N TRP A 142 2.83 17.57 -14.24
CA TRP A 142 2.21 18.90 -14.29
C TRP A 142 3.17 20.07 -14.10
N GLU A 143 4.33 19.85 -13.47
CA GLU A 143 5.34 20.88 -13.17
C GLU A 143 6.59 20.78 -14.06
N SER A 144 6.72 19.74 -14.89
CA SER A 144 7.88 19.50 -15.76
C SER A 144 7.93 20.38 -17.04
N LYS A 145 7.35 21.58 -17.01
CA LYS A 145 7.38 22.57 -18.11
C LYS A 145 8.60 23.48 -18.06
#